data_AF-A0A314UUW5-F1
#
_entry.id   AF-A0A314UUW5-F1
#
_cell.length_a   1.000
_cell.length_b   1.000
_cell.length_c   1.000
_cell.angle_alpha   90.00
_cell.angle_beta   90.00
_cell.angle_gamma   90.00
#
_symmetry.space_group_name_H-M   'P 1'
#
loop_
_entity.id
_entity.type
_entity.pdbx_description
1 polymer ?
#
loop_
_entity_poly.entity_id
_entity_poly.type
_entity_poly.pdbx_seq_one_letter_code
_entity_poly.pdbx_strand_id
1 'polypeptide(L)'
;MNRKWTDHNKALQMIRDILMYMDRTYIPSTQKTPVHELGLNLWRDNIIRSSKIQTRLLNTLLELVLRERTGEVINRGLMRNIIKMLMDLGPSVYQEDFENPFLEVSAEFYRGESQKFIECCDCGDYLKKAERRLKRNWIG
;
A
#
# COMPACT_ATOMS: atom_id res chain seq x y z
N MET A 1 -6.50 9.44 4.73
CA MET A 1 -7.10 8.36 3.92
C MET A 1 -8.06 7.51 4.74
N ASN A 2 -7.58 6.79 5.76
CA ASN A 2 -8.41 5.86 6.54
C ASN A 2 -9.72 6.45 7.10
N ARG A 3 -9.67 7.66 7.69
CA ARG A 3 -10.89 8.33 8.19
C ARG A 3 -11.93 8.58 7.09
N LYS A 4 -11.48 8.99 5.90
CA LYS A 4 -12.37 9.25 4.76
C LYS A 4 -12.99 7.95 4.23
N TRP A 5 -12.22 6.85 4.23
CA TRP A 5 -12.75 5.53 3.91
C TRP A 5 -13.82 5.06 4.90
N THR A 6 -13.58 5.24 6.21
CA THR A 6 -14.58 4.91 7.22
C THR A 6 -15.84 5.77 7.13
N ASP A 7 -15.69 7.06 6.81
CA ASP A 7 -16.83 7.96 6.62
C ASP A 7 -17.62 7.58 5.37
N HIS A 8 -16.93 7.21 4.28
CA HIS A 8 -17.54 6.70 3.04
C HIS A 8 -18.35 5.43 3.27
N ASN A 9 -17.78 4.44 3.96
CA ASN A 9 -18.49 3.19 4.25
C ASN A 9 -19.72 3.41 5.13
N LYS A 10 -19.65 4.33 6.10
CA LYS A 10 -20.83 4.70 6.92
C LYS A 10 -21.91 5.36 6.07
N ALA A 11 -21.55 6.32 5.22
CA ALA A 11 -22.50 6.97 4.33
C ALA A 11 -23.11 5.98 3.34
N LEU A 12 -22.30 5.08 2.78
CA LEU A 12 -22.73 4.03 1.86
C LEU A 12 -23.73 3.07 2.53
N GLN A 13 -23.50 2.71 3.79
CA GLN A 13 -24.44 1.88 4.55
C GLN A 13 -25.79 2.60 4.74
N MET A 14 -25.78 3.88 5.12
CA MET A 14 -27.02 4.66 5.26
C MET A 14 -27.78 4.78 3.94
N ILE A 15 -27.08 5.03 2.83
CA ILE A 15 -27.69 5.13 1.51
C ILE A 15 -28.29 3.78 1.11
N ARG A 16 -27.59 2.68 1.35
CA ARG A 16 -28.09 1.32 1.10
C ARG A 16 -29.34 1.01 1.92
N ASP A 17 -29.39 1.43 3.17
CA ASP A 17 -30.55 1.21 4.04
C ASP A 17 -31.78 2.00 3.54
N ILE A 18 -31.59 3.24 3.08
CA ILE A 18 -32.65 4.05 2.44
C ILE A 18 -33.11 3.42 1.11
N LEU A 19 -32.17 2.93 0.30
CA LEU A 19 -32.44 2.35 -1.02
C LEU A 19 -32.69 0.83 -0.99
N MET A 20 -32.93 0.25 0.19
CA MET A 20 -33.03 -1.20 0.40
C MET A 20 -34.08 -1.86 -0.50
N TYR A 21 -35.21 -1.20 -0.73
CA TYR A 21 -36.27 -1.72 -1.58
C TYR A 21 -35.83 -1.84 -3.04
N MET A 22 -35.09 -0.85 -3.55
CA MET A 22 -34.53 -0.87 -4.90
C MET A 22 -33.52 -2.01 -5.06
N ASP A 23 -32.61 -2.16 -4.08
CA ASP A 23 -31.60 -3.22 -4.05
C ASP A 23 -32.24 -4.63 -4.05
N ARG A 24 -33.38 -4.79 -3.36
CA ARG A 24 -34.05 -6.10 -3.21
C ARG A 24 -35.02 -6.47 -4.33
N THR A 25 -35.66 -5.50 -4.98
CA THR A 25 -36.75 -5.78 -5.94
C THR A 25 -36.41 -5.38 -7.38
N TYR A 26 -35.74 -4.24 -7.56
CA TYR A 26 -35.45 -3.68 -8.89
C TYR A 26 -34.15 -4.23 -9.49
N ILE A 27 -33.13 -4.46 -8.67
CA ILE A 27 -31.83 -4.95 -9.17
C ILE A 27 -31.87 -6.39 -9.69
N PRO A 28 -32.52 -7.36 -9.01
CA PRO A 28 -32.58 -8.74 -9.51
C PRO A 28 -33.31 -8.87 -10.85
N SER A 29 -34.24 -7.96 -11.14
CA SER A 29 -35.01 -7.93 -12.39
C SER A 29 -34.28 -7.22 -13.54
N THR A 30 -33.28 -6.37 -13.24
CA THR A 30 -32.59 -5.54 -14.23
C THR A 30 -31.10 -5.82 -14.39
N GLN A 31 -30.52 -6.77 -13.64
CA GLN A 31 -29.09 -7.13 -13.65
C GLN A 31 -28.14 -5.92 -13.48
N LYS A 32 -28.56 -4.88 -12.75
CA LYS A 32 -27.73 -3.71 -12.47
C LYS A 32 -26.80 -3.95 -11.28
N THR A 33 -25.74 -3.16 -11.17
CA THR A 33 -24.80 -3.23 -10.03
C THR A 33 -25.48 -2.78 -8.74
N PRO A 34 -25.41 -3.56 -7.63
CA PRO A 34 -25.91 -3.17 -6.31
C PRO A 34 -25.35 -1.84 -5.81
N VAL A 35 -26.13 -1.13 -4.99
CA VAL A 35 -25.73 0.19 -4.46
C VAL A 35 -24.39 0.14 -3.74
N HIS A 36 -24.15 -0.91 -2.95
CA HIS A 36 -22.89 -1.12 -2.24
C HIS A 36 -21.71 -1.25 -3.21
N GLU A 37 -21.83 -2.11 -4.22
CA GLU A 37 -20.76 -2.35 -5.19
C GLU A 37 -20.50 -1.11 -6.05
N LEU A 38 -21.55 -0.38 -6.44
CA LEU A 38 -21.41 0.90 -7.12
C LEU A 38 -20.64 1.92 -6.28
N GLY A 39 -20.91 1.99 -4.97
CA GLY A 39 -20.19 2.87 -4.05
C GLY A 39 -18.71 2.54 -3.90
N LEU A 40 -18.35 1.26 -3.97
CA LEU A 40 -16.95 0.80 -4.00
C LEU A 40 -16.27 1.15 -5.33
N ASN A 41 -16.96 0.91 -6.45
CA ASN A 41 -16.47 1.21 -7.79
C ASN A 41 -16.17 2.71 -7.94
N LEU A 42 -17.09 3.57 -7.51
CA LEU A 42 -16.89 5.03 -7.53
C LEU A 42 -15.71 5.46 -6.67
N TRP A 43 -15.51 4.86 -5.50
CA TRP A 43 -14.36 5.14 -4.65
C TRP A 43 -13.05 4.74 -5.33
N ARG A 44 -12.98 3.52 -5.89
CA ARG A 44 -11.82 3.06 -6.65
C ARG A 44 -11.47 4.04 -7.78
N ASP A 45 -12.46 4.36 -8.62
CA ASP A 45 -12.20 5.08 -9.86
C ASP A 45 -11.90 6.57 -9.64
N ASN A 46 -12.51 7.19 -8.63
CA ASN A 46 -12.31 8.63 -8.37
C ASN A 46 -11.21 8.92 -7.33
N ILE A 47 -10.98 8.01 -6.39
CA ILE A 47 -10.05 8.24 -5.27
C ILE A 47 -8.77 7.44 -5.43
N ILE A 48 -8.84 6.13 -5.66
CA ILE A 48 -7.64 5.28 -5.75
C ILE A 48 -6.92 5.48 -7.08
N ARG A 49 -7.66 5.46 -8.20
CA ARG A 49 -7.12 5.66 -9.55
C ARG A 49 -6.83 7.12 -9.90
N SER A 50 -7.04 8.04 -8.96
CA SER A 50 -6.57 9.41 -9.12
C SER A 50 -5.05 9.45 -9.05
N SER A 51 -4.39 9.83 -10.14
CA SER A 51 -2.92 9.80 -10.26
C SER A 51 -2.20 10.51 -9.11
N LYS A 52 -2.74 11.65 -8.65
CA LYS A 52 -2.21 12.44 -7.54
C LYS A 52 -2.30 11.70 -6.20
N ILE A 53 -3.38 10.94 -5.99
CA ILE A 53 -3.58 10.20 -4.74
C ILE A 53 -2.76 8.91 -4.77
N GLN A 54 -2.78 8.19 -5.90
CA GLN A 54 -2.00 6.97 -6.11
C GLN A 54 -0.51 7.22 -5.87
N THR A 55 0.07 8.22 -6.55
CA THR A 55 1.49 8.56 -6.40
C THR A 55 1.85 8.93 -4.96
N ARG A 56 1.00 9.74 -4.30
CA ARG A 56 1.21 10.11 -2.89
C ARG A 56 1.11 8.91 -1.96
N LEU A 57 0.18 7.99 -2.21
CA LEU A 57 0.00 6.79 -1.42
C LEU A 57 1.23 5.88 -1.52
N LEU A 58 1.71 5.64 -2.74
CA LEU A 58 2.92 4.85 -3.01
C LEU A 58 4.14 5.45 -2.31
N ASN A 59 4.40 6.75 -2.51
CA ASN A 59 5.52 7.43 -1.84
C ASN A 59 5.43 7.36 -0.32
N THR A 60 4.24 7.56 0.25
CA THR A 60 4.03 7.48 1.70
C THR A 60 4.33 6.07 2.23
N LEU A 61 3.92 5.03 1.49
CA LEU A 61 4.12 3.63 1.92
C LEU A 61 5.60 3.22 1.79
N LEU A 62 6.27 3.63 0.72
CA LEU A 62 7.71 3.45 0.55
C LEU A 62 8.49 4.14 1.68
N GLU A 63 8.14 5.38 2.01
CA GLU A 63 8.77 6.11 3.10
C GLU A 63 8.55 5.42 4.45
N LEU A 64 7.35 4.90 4.70
CA LEU A 64 7.08 4.13 5.92
C LEU A 64 7.92 2.84 5.98
N VAL A 65 8.08 2.12 4.88
CA VAL A 65 8.94 0.91 4.84
C VAL A 65 10.41 1.27 5.06
N LEU A 66 10.88 2.37 4.47
CA LEU A 66 12.25 2.84 4.68
C LEU A 66 12.51 3.19 6.13
N ARG A 67 11.62 3.97 6.75
CA ARG A 67 11.69 4.36 8.16
C ARG A 67 11.67 3.16 9.10
N GLU A 68 10.88 2.13 8.77
CA GLU A 68 10.90 0.88 9.53
C GLU A 68 12.26 0.18 9.47
N ARG A 69 12.91 0.18 8.29
CA ARG A 69 14.24 -0.43 8.09
C ARG A 69 15.37 0.35 8.75
N THR A 70 15.25 1.67 8.87
CA THR A 70 16.22 2.50 9.60
C THR A 70 16.06 2.42 11.11
N GLY A 71 15.09 1.63 11.61
CA GLY A 71 14.84 1.41 13.03
C GLY A 71 13.93 2.45 13.67
N GLU A 72 13.25 3.28 12.88
CA GLU A 72 12.25 4.20 13.40
C GLU A 72 10.93 3.50 13.71
N VAL A 73 10.24 3.99 14.74
CA VAL A 73 8.90 3.50 15.09
C VAL A 73 7.89 4.03 14.10
N ILE A 74 7.39 3.16 13.23
CA ILE A 74 6.36 3.49 12.24
C ILE A 74 4.95 3.12 12.70
N ASN A 75 3.96 3.79 12.14
CA ASN A 75 2.55 3.46 12.37
C ASN A 75 2.11 2.27 11.49
N ARG A 76 2.41 1.04 11.94
CA ARG A 76 1.97 -0.20 11.29
C ARG A 76 0.45 -0.30 11.12
N GLY A 77 -0.31 0.37 12.00
CA GLY A 77 -1.77 0.41 11.93
C GLY A 77 -2.29 1.14 10.69
N LEU A 78 -1.65 2.27 10.32
CA LEU A 78 -2.00 3.01 9.11
C LEU A 78 -1.76 2.17 7.86
N MET A 79 -0.61 1.50 7.77
CA MET A 79 -0.25 0.64 6.65
C MET A 79 -1.26 -0.49 6.46
N ARG A 80 -1.56 -1.20 7.56
CA ARG A 80 -2.55 -2.28 7.57
C ARG A 80 -3.94 -1.81 7.14
N ASN A 81 -4.36 -0.62 7.57
CA ASN A 81 -5.68 -0.11 7.21
C ASN A 81 -5.77 0.27 5.73
N ILE A 82 -4.69 0.78 5.14
CA ILE A 82 -4.63 1.09 3.70
C ILE A 82 -4.67 -0.20 2.88
N ILE A 83 -3.85 -1.20 3.24
CA ILE A 83 -3.83 -2.51 2.56
C ILE A 83 -5.21 -3.18 2.66
N LYS A 84 -5.82 -3.17 3.86
CA LYS A 84 -7.18 -3.70 4.06
C LYS A 84 -8.20 -2.99 3.17
N MET A 85 -8.19 -1.66 3.11
CA MET A 85 -9.07 -0.89 2.22
C MET A 85 -8.88 -1.28 0.74
N LEU A 86 -7.63 -1.45 0.27
CA LEU A 86 -7.38 -1.86 -1.11
C LEU A 86 -7.91 -3.27 -1.40
N MET A 87 -7.75 -4.20 -0.45
CA MET A 87 -8.31 -5.55 -0.55
C MET A 87 -9.84 -5.54 -0.52
N ASP A 88 -10.46 -4.67 0.31
CA ASP A 88 -11.92 -4.51 0.37
C ASP A 88 -12.51 -3.98 -0.94
N LEU A 89 -11.73 -3.23 -1.74
CA LEU A 89 -12.12 -2.75 -3.08
C LEU A 89 -11.96 -3.83 -4.17
N GLY A 90 -11.21 -4.89 -3.89
CA GLY A 90 -11.04 -6.05 -4.74
C GLY A 90 -9.58 -6.48 -4.91
N PRO A 91 -9.31 -7.79 -5.12
CA PRO A 91 -7.95 -8.31 -5.26
C PRO A 91 -7.20 -7.74 -6.47
N SER A 92 -7.90 -7.47 -7.58
CA SER A 92 -7.31 -6.83 -8.77
C SER A 92 -6.88 -5.39 -8.50
N VAL A 93 -7.63 -4.66 -7.68
CA VAL A 93 -7.30 -3.27 -7.31
C VAL A 93 -6.00 -3.24 -6.50
N TYR A 94 -5.85 -4.15 -5.55
CA TYR A 94 -4.60 -4.26 -4.79
C TYR A 94 -3.42 -4.58 -5.71
N GLN A 95 -3.56 -5.56 -6.59
CA GLN A 95 -2.46 -6.01 -7.44
C GLN A 95 -2.06 -4.97 -8.50
N GLU A 96 -3.04 -4.49 -9.27
CA GLU A 96 -2.81 -3.60 -10.42
C GLU A 96 -2.54 -2.16 -9.99
N ASP A 97 -3.36 -1.62 -9.08
CA ASP A 97 -3.29 -0.18 -8.73
C ASP A 97 -2.26 0.10 -7.64
N PHE A 98 -1.78 -0.92 -6.90
CA PHE A 98 -0.85 -0.75 -5.80
C PHE A 98 0.38 -1.66 -5.84
N GLU A 99 0.24 -2.99 -5.84
CA GLU A 99 1.36 -3.93 -5.70
C GLU A 99 2.38 -3.80 -6.84
N ASN A 100 1.92 -3.81 -8.10
CA ASN A 100 2.79 -3.67 -9.26
C ASN A 100 3.58 -2.34 -9.25
N PRO A 101 2.92 -1.16 -9.15
CA PRO A 101 3.63 0.12 -9.01
C PRO A 101 4.55 0.18 -7.79
N PHE A 102 4.13 -0.39 -6.65
CA PHE A 102 4.91 -0.38 -5.43
C PHE A 102 6.20 -1.21 -5.57
N LEU A 103 6.12 -2.39 -6.18
CA LEU A 103 7.28 -3.24 -6.43
C LEU A 103 8.25 -2.60 -7.41
N GLU A 104 7.74 -1.98 -8.48
CA GLU A 104 8.56 -1.27 -9.47
C GLU A 104 9.35 -0.13 -8.81
N VAL A 105 8.66 0.76 -8.08
CA VAL A 105 9.32 1.90 -7.42
C VAL A 105 10.24 1.42 -6.27
N SER A 106 9.86 0.37 -5.54
CA SER A 106 10.73 -0.23 -4.52
C SER A 106 12.00 -0.81 -5.12
N ALA A 107 11.89 -1.50 -6.26
CA ALA A 107 13.02 -2.10 -6.95
C ALA A 107 14.00 -1.02 -7.45
N GLU A 108 13.48 0.05 -8.08
CA GLU A 108 14.27 1.22 -8.49
C GLU A 108 14.98 1.86 -7.28
N PHE A 109 14.26 2.05 -6.18
CA PHE A 109 14.79 2.64 -4.96
C PHE A 109 15.93 1.80 -4.36
N TYR A 110 15.73 0.49 -4.19
CA TYR A 110 16.76 -0.41 -3.65
C TYR A 110 17.93 -0.60 -4.60
N ARG A 111 17.71 -0.52 -5.91
CA ARG A 111 18.79 -0.53 -6.89
C ARG A 111 19.67 0.71 -6.72
N GLY A 112 19.07 1.88 -6.60
CA GLY A 112 19.79 3.14 -6.33
C GLY A 112 20.54 3.13 -4.99
N GLU A 113 19.93 2.62 -3.92
CA GLU A 113 20.63 2.42 -2.65
C GLU A 113 21.80 1.44 -2.80
N SER A 114 21.61 0.29 -3.45
CA SER A 114 22.67 -0.71 -3.63
C SER A 114 23.87 -0.14 -4.38
N GLN A 115 23.63 0.68 -5.41
CA GLN A 115 24.69 1.32 -6.17
C GLN A 115 25.45 2.35 -5.33
N LYS A 116 24.74 3.16 -4.52
CA LYS A 116 25.38 4.07 -3.55
C LYS A 116 26.16 3.31 -2.49
N PHE A 117 25.69 2.16 -2.02
CA PHE A 117 26.44 1.32 -1.09
C PHE A 117 27.70 0.76 -1.73
N ILE A 118 27.66 0.35 -3.00
CA ILE A 118 28.83 -0.12 -3.75
C ILE A 118 29.84 1.01 -3.98
N GLU A 119 29.36 2.23 -4.26
CA GLU A 119 30.21 3.41 -4.48
C GLU A 119 30.78 4.00 -3.18
N CYS A 120 30.00 4.00 -2.08
CA CYS A 120 30.45 4.49 -0.77
C CYS A 120 31.24 3.44 0.03
N CYS A 121 31.04 2.15 -0.23
CA CYS A 121 31.89 1.11 0.32
C CYS A 121 33.00 0.84 -0.70
N ASP A 122 34.07 1.64 -0.64
CA ASP A 122 35.37 1.18 -1.14
C ASP A 122 35.55 -0.25 -0.64
N CYS A 123 35.64 -1.19 -1.57
CA CYS A 123 35.53 -2.63 -1.33
C CYS A 123 36.46 -3.08 -0.18
N GLY A 124 37.53 -2.34 0.06
CA GLY A 124 38.46 -2.49 1.18
C GLY A 124 37.88 -2.33 2.59
N ASP A 125 36.93 -1.42 2.84
CA ASP A 125 36.40 -1.20 4.19
C ASP A 125 35.34 -2.24 4.60
N TYR A 126 34.57 -2.74 3.63
CA TYR A 126 33.68 -3.89 3.84
C TYR A 126 34.50 -5.16 4.09
N LEU A 127 35.55 -5.42 3.29
CA LEU A 127 36.50 -6.52 3.49
C LEU A 127 37.20 -6.42 4.86
N LYS A 128 37.67 -5.23 5.27
CA LYS A 128 38.31 -5.02 6.60
C LYS A 128 37.33 -5.21 7.77
N LYS A 129 36.04 -4.90 7.61
CA LYS A 129 35.02 -5.15 8.64
C LYS A 129 34.66 -6.63 8.72
N ALA A 130 34.54 -7.31 7.59
CA ALA A 130 34.30 -8.75 7.52
C ALA A 130 35.49 -9.54 8.10
N GLU A 131 36.72 -9.18 7.76
CA GLU A 131 37.94 -9.81 8.28
C GLU A 131 38.09 -9.62 9.80
N ARG A 132 37.79 -8.43 10.33
CA ARG A 132 37.78 -8.18 11.78
C ARG A 132 36.74 -9.02 12.52
N ARG A 133 35.57 -9.26 11.91
CA ARG A 133 34.53 -10.11 12.52
C ARG A 133 34.90 -11.59 12.47
N LEU A 134 35.54 -12.05 11.39
CA LEU A 134 36.08 -13.40 11.29
C LEU A 134 37.19 -13.63 12.32
N LYS A 135 38.20 -12.75 12.42
CA LYS A 135 39.27 -12.89 13.43
C LYS A 135 38.78 -12.90 14.87
N ARG A 136 37.66 -12.22 15.18
CA ARG A 136 37.08 -12.22 16.53
C ARG A 136 36.33 -13.50 16.89
N ASN A 137 35.85 -14.26 15.91
CA ASN A 137 35.15 -15.54 16.14
C ASN A 137 36.09 -16.75 16.20
N TRP A 138 37.37 -16.60 15.87
CA TRP A 138 38.36 -17.68 15.88
C TRP A 138 39.27 -17.68 17.12
N ILE A 139 39.06 -16.77 18.07
CA ILE A 139 39.80 -16.71 19.36
C ILE A 139 38.80 -16.66 20.54
N GLY A 140 37.69 -17.39 20.41
CA GLY A 140 36.73 -17.63 21.50
C GLY A 140 36.54 -19.12 21.67
#